data_AF-A0A0B5ID35-F1
#
_entry.id   AF-A0A0B5ID35-F1
#
_cell.length_a   1.000
_cell.length_b   1.000
_cell.length_c   1.000
_cell.angle_alpha   90.00
_cell.angle_beta   90.00
_cell.angle_gamma   90.00
#
_symmetry.space_group_name_H-M   'P 1'
#
loop_
_entity.id
_entity.type
_entity.pdbx_description
1 polymer ?
#
loop_
_entity_poly.entity_id
_entity_poly.type
_entity_poly.pdbx_seq_one_letter_code
_entity_poly.pdbx_strand_id
1 'polypeptide(L)'
;MTASWICWKIPARQLHAEARGWWSRPTRSETTTPTLLPQEVLAAAYAAGMTLNADARELLRLIAESPEPVAASSFFHTIHPPNFPRSTSEDDPSREAWAEKQIGLYGEMLTLHEKGLLRIVHPANGERPDLVEATDAGHAVLA
;
A
#
# COMPACT_ATOMS: atom_id res chain seq x y z
N MET A 1 20.71 22.53 4.49
CA MET A 1 21.24 21.20 4.87
C MET A 1 20.38 20.16 4.17
N THR A 2 20.91 19.54 3.13
CA THR A 2 20.21 18.60 2.24
C THR A 2 20.39 17.18 2.74
N ALA A 3 19.33 16.56 3.24
CA ALA A 3 19.33 15.14 3.59
C ALA A 3 18.88 14.32 2.37
N SER A 4 19.88 13.73 1.72
CA SER A 4 19.78 12.75 0.65
C SER A 4 19.27 11.43 1.23
N TRP A 5 18.10 10.96 0.77
CA TRP A 5 17.53 9.69 1.20
C TRP A 5 18.13 8.55 0.36
N ILE A 6 18.68 7.57 1.09
CA ILE A 6 19.57 6.52 0.62
C ILE A 6 18.78 5.44 -0.14
N CYS A 7 19.20 5.21 -1.39
CA CYS A 7 18.80 4.12 -2.27
C CYS A 7 19.25 2.76 -1.72
N TRP A 8 18.31 1.85 -1.45
CA TRP A 8 18.63 0.44 -1.15
C TRP A 8 18.35 -0.43 -2.39
N LYS A 9 19.42 -0.80 -3.09
CA LYS A 9 19.45 -1.92 -4.03
C LYS A 9 19.57 -3.23 -3.25
N ILE A 10 18.62 -4.15 -3.41
CA ILE A 10 18.76 -5.55 -2.97
C ILE A 10 18.97 -6.43 -4.22
N PRO A 11 20.13 -7.08 -4.40
CA PRO A 11 20.30 -8.08 -5.45
C PRO A 11 19.68 -9.43 -5.07
N ALA A 12 19.07 -10.08 -6.06
CA ALA A 12 18.38 -11.35 -5.95
C ALA A 12 19.31 -12.55 -5.79
N ARG A 13 18.87 -13.45 -4.90
CA ARG A 13 19.29 -14.81 -4.56
C ARG A 13 20.17 -15.58 -5.56
N GLN A 14 21.16 -16.29 -5.02
CA GLN A 14 21.69 -17.52 -5.61
C GLN A 14 21.78 -18.60 -4.54
N LEU A 15 20.87 -19.57 -4.59
CA LEU A 15 20.96 -20.84 -3.87
C LEU A 15 20.73 -21.96 -4.88
N HIS A 16 21.81 -22.67 -5.21
CA HIS A 16 21.82 -23.90 -5.99
C HIS A 16 22.26 -25.03 -5.03
N ALA A 17 21.40 -26.02 -4.83
CA ALA A 17 21.77 -27.37 -4.41
C ALA A 17 20.57 -28.29 -4.76
N GLU A 18 20.68 -29.04 -5.86
CA GLU A 18 20.85 -30.50 -5.85
C GLU A 18 19.57 -31.28 -5.51
N ALA A 19 18.94 -31.86 -6.55
CA ALA A 19 18.12 -33.06 -6.42
C ALA A 19 18.23 -33.87 -7.72
N ARG A 20 19.14 -34.85 -7.72
CA ARG A 20 19.17 -35.93 -8.71
C ARG A 20 18.33 -37.10 -8.19
N GLY A 21 17.46 -37.61 -9.06
CA GLY A 21 16.99 -38.99 -9.02
C GLY A 21 15.48 -39.16 -8.97
N TRP A 22 15.04 -40.32 -9.48
CA TRP A 22 13.71 -40.93 -9.39
C TRP A 22 12.78 -40.68 -10.57
N TRP A 23 12.87 -41.66 -11.48
CA TRP A 23 11.98 -41.94 -12.59
C TRP A 23 10.65 -42.49 -12.05
N SER A 24 9.53 -41.95 -12.51
CA SER A 24 8.26 -42.68 -12.67
C SER A 24 7.32 -41.85 -13.53
N ARG A 25 6.91 -42.38 -14.69
CA ARG A 25 5.79 -41.85 -15.48
C ARG A 25 4.49 -42.20 -14.76
N PRO A 26 3.58 -41.24 -14.52
CA PRO A 26 2.16 -41.51 -14.47
C PRO A 26 1.59 -41.39 -15.88
N THR A 27 0.89 -42.43 -16.31
CA THR A 27 0.05 -42.48 -17.50
C THR A 27 -1.08 -41.44 -17.43
N ARG A 28 -1.23 -40.67 -18.52
CA ARG A 28 -2.42 -39.91 -18.95
C ARG A 28 -3.06 -39.04 -17.84
N SER A 29 -2.53 -37.83 -17.65
CA SER A 29 -3.30 -36.74 -17.07
C SER A 29 -4.25 -36.20 -18.14
N GLU A 30 -5.55 -36.26 -17.88
CA GLU A 30 -6.52 -35.41 -18.54
C GLU A 30 -6.06 -33.96 -18.35
N THR A 31 -5.86 -33.24 -19.46
CA THR A 31 -5.60 -31.81 -19.43
C THR A 31 -6.90 -31.10 -19.07
N THR A 32 -7.28 -31.12 -17.79
CA THR A 32 -8.17 -30.10 -17.25
C THR A 32 -7.36 -28.82 -17.23
N THR A 33 -7.48 -28.03 -18.30
CA THR A 33 -7.06 -26.63 -18.29
C THR A 33 -7.61 -26.01 -17.00
N PRO A 34 -6.77 -25.53 -16.07
CA PRO A 34 -7.29 -24.78 -14.95
C PRO A 34 -8.01 -23.58 -15.56
N THR A 35 -9.33 -23.53 -15.42
CA THR A 35 -10.10 -22.32 -15.70
C THR A 35 -9.53 -21.26 -14.78
N LEU A 36 -8.60 -20.46 -15.30
CA LEU A 36 -8.13 -19.27 -14.63
C LEU A 36 -9.39 -18.44 -14.41
N LEU A 37 -9.76 -18.28 -13.13
CA LEU A 37 -10.81 -17.34 -12.78
C LEU A 37 -10.44 -16.01 -13.45
N PRO A 38 -11.42 -15.31 -14.04
CA PRO A 38 -11.18 -13.96 -14.54
C PRO A 38 -10.43 -13.17 -13.47
N GLN A 39 -9.41 -12.41 -13.88
CA GLN A 39 -8.59 -11.59 -12.97
C GLN A 39 -9.47 -10.76 -12.02
N GLU A 40 -10.62 -10.31 -12.51
CA GLU A 40 -11.66 -9.60 -11.76
C GLU A 40 -12.22 -10.40 -10.57
N VAL A 41 -12.47 -11.70 -10.74
CA VAL A 41 -12.99 -12.59 -9.68
C VAL A 41 -11.90 -12.90 -8.64
N LEU A 42 -10.65 -13.06 -9.09
CA LEU A 42 -9.51 -13.26 -8.19
C LEU A 42 -9.23 -12.00 -7.37
N ALA A 43 -9.27 -10.83 -8.01
CA ALA A 43 -9.14 -9.53 -7.36
C ALA A 43 -10.26 -9.27 -6.36
N ALA A 44 -11.52 -9.58 -6.72
CA ALA A 44 -12.66 -9.47 -5.82
C ALA A 44 -12.55 -10.40 -4.60
N ALA A 45 -12.12 -11.66 -4.79
CA ALA A 45 -11.91 -12.58 -3.68
C ALA A 45 -10.75 -12.16 -2.76
N TYR A 46 -9.67 -11.62 -3.33
CA TYR A 46 -8.54 -11.09 -2.56
C TYR A 46 -8.90 -9.80 -1.81
N ALA A 47 -9.69 -8.92 -2.44
CA ALA A 47 -10.26 -7.72 -1.84
C ALA A 47 -11.20 -8.06 -0.67
N ALA A 48 -12.09 -9.04 -0.83
CA ALA A 48 -13.04 -9.48 0.20
C ALA A 48 -12.37 -10.10 1.43
N GLY A 49 -11.16 -10.65 1.28
CA GLY A 49 -10.35 -11.17 2.40
C GLY A 49 -9.48 -10.12 3.09
N MET A 50 -9.41 -8.89 2.58
CA MET A 50 -8.47 -7.88 3.06
C MET A 50 -9.08 -7.03 4.18
N THR A 51 -8.77 -7.37 5.43
CA THR A 51 -9.15 -6.53 6.57
C THR A 51 -8.25 -5.30 6.62
N LEU A 52 -8.82 -4.12 6.34
CA LEU A 52 -8.17 -2.82 6.56
C LEU A 52 -8.53 -2.31 7.96
N ASN A 53 -7.58 -1.66 8.64
CA ASN A 53 -7.94 -0.91 9.85
C ASN A 53 -8.68 0.39 9.48
N ALA A 54 -9.23 1.07 10.49
CA ALA A 54 -10.06 2.25 10.27
C ALA A 54 -9.31 3.37 9.51
N ASP A 55 -8.06 3.62 9.89
CA ASP A 55 -7.22 4.66 9.30
C ASP A 55 -6.88 4.35 7.83
N ALA A 56 -6.48 3.12 7.52
CA ALA A 56 -6.19 2.68 6.16
C ALA A 56 -7.44 2.73 5.27
N ARG A 57 -8.59 2.30 5.80
CA ARG A 57 -9.87 2.35 5.07
C ARG A 57 -10.27 3.79 4.78
N GLU A 58 -10.14 4.68 5.76
CA GLU A 58 -10.50 6.09 5.59
C GLU A 58 -9.55 6.82 4.63
N LEU A 59 -8.25 6.55 4.72
CA LEU A 59 -7.27 7.07 3.77
C LEU A 59 -7.55 6.60 2.34
N LEU A 60 -7.83 5.30 2.16
CA LEU A 60 -8.19 4.74 0.86
C LEU A 60 -9.48 5.37 0.31
N ARG A 61 -10.49 5.58 1.16
CA ARG A 61 -11.75 6.24 0.79
C ARG A 61 -11.52 7.66 0.27
N LEU A 62 -10.76 8.47 1.01
CA LEU A 62 -10.48 9.86 0.62
C LEU A 62 -9.69 9.96 -0.69
N ILE A 63 -8.74 9.05 -0.91
CA ILE A 63 -8.00 9.00 -2.18
C ILE A 63 -8.90 8.54 -3.33
N ALA A 64 -9.75 7.54 -3.11
CA ALA A 64 -10.69 7.02 -4.11
C ALA A 64 -11.76 8.04 -4.53
N GLU A 65 -12.13 8.97 -3.64
CA GLU A 65 -13.06 10.06 -3.94
C GLU A 65 -12.41 11.25 -4.66
N SER A 66 -11.07 11.29 -4.73
CA SER A 66 -10.36 12.36 -5.41
C SER A 66 -10.51 12.24 -6.94
N PRO A 67 -10.86 13.33 -7.65
CA PRO A 67 -10.98 13.31 -9.12
C PRO A 67 -9.63 13.29 -9.83
N GLU A 68 -8.54 13.62 -9.14
CA GLU A 68 -7.17 13.66 -9.67
C GLU A 68 -6.20 12.94 -8.73
N PRO A 69 -5.02 12.51 -9.21
CA PRO A 69 -3.97 11.97 -8.36
C PRO A 69 -3.53 12.97 -7.28
N VAL A 70 -3.45 12.50 -6.04
CA VAL A 70 -3.24 13.35 -4.86
C VAL A 70 -2.06 12.89 -4.02
N ALA A 71 -1.47 13.82 -3.27
CA ALA A 71 -0.56 13.46 -2.20
C ALA A 71 -1.38 12.89 -1.04
N ALA A 72 -1.19 11.62 -0.67
CA ALA A 72 -1.94 11.01 0.44
C ALA A 72 -1.80 11.80 1.76
N SER A 73 -0.64 12.42 1.98
CA SER A 73 -0.37 13.28 3.13
C SER A 73 -1.31 14.49 3.24
N SER A 74 -1.94 14.91 2.14
CA SER A 74 -2.94 15.99 2.17
C SER A 74 -4.16 15.65 3.02
N PHE A 75 -4.43 14.35 3.25
CA PHE A 75 -5.56 13.89 4.06
C PHE A 75 -5.20 13.61 5.52
N PHE A 76 -3.92 13.64 5.91
CA PHE A 76 -3.55 13.15 7.24
C PHE A 76 -4.12 14.03 8.36
N HIS A 77 -4.15 15.35 8.16
CA HIS A 77 -4.79 16.28 9.09
C HIS A 77 -6.32 16.21 9.06
N THR A 78 -6.92 15.65 7.99
CA THR A 78 -8.36 15.39 7.91
C THR A 78 -8.72 14.18 8.77
N ILE A 79 -7.92 13.11 8.69
CA ILE A 79 -8.15 11.86 9.45
C ILE A 79 -7.83 12.07 10.93
N HIS A 80 -6.67 12.64 11.23
CA HIS A 80 -6.23 12.94 12.59
C HIS A 80 -5.94 14.44 12.74
N PRO A 81 -6.98 15.27 12.96
CA PRO A 81 -6.78 16.70 13.16
C PRO A 81 -6.00 16.97 14.46
N PRO A 82 -5.14 18.01 14.49
CA PRO A 82 -4.48 18.42 15.72
C PRO A 82 -5.53 18.89 16.73
N ASN A 83 -5.45 18.38 17.97
CA ASN A 83 -6.37 18.69 19.06
C ASN A 83 -5.77 19.66 20.10
N PHE A 84 -4.73 20.40 19.71
CA PHE A 84 -4.02 21.36 20.56
C PHE A 84 -3.87 22.73 19.85
N PRO A 85 -3.72 23.83 20.62
CA PRO A 85 -3.48 25.16 20.04
C PRO A 85 -2.22 25.21 19.18
N ARG A 86 -2.20 26.06 18.14
CA ARG A 86 -0.99 26.27 17.33
C ARG A 86 0.21 26.83 18.10
N SER A 87 -0.04 27.48 19.23
CA SER A 87 0.99 28.01 20.13
C SER A 87 1.58 26.96 21.08
N THR A 88 1.11 25.72 21.01
CA THR A 88 1.63 24.61 21.82
C THR A 88 3.09 24.36 21.48
N SER A 89 3.93 24.17 22.51
CA SER A 89 5.36 23.89 22.34
C SER A 89 5.60 22.64 21.51
N GLU A 90 6.76 22.56 20.86
CA GLU A 90 7.14 21.37 20.09
C GLU A 90 7.28 20.13 20.98
N ASP A 91 7.73 20.33 22.22
CA ASP A 91 7.95 19.28 23.23
C ASP A 91 6.68 18.89 24.01
N ASP A 92 5.51 19.42 23.65
CA ASP A 92 4.27 19.06 24.34
C ASP A 92 3.89 17.59 24.02
N PRO A 93 3.60 16.75 25.02
CA PRO A 93 3.22 15.35 24.80
C PRO A 93 2.02 15.17 23.87
N SER A 94 1.11 16.14 23.82
CA SER A 94 -0.05 16.10 22.92
C SER A 94 0.37 16.23 21.45
N ARG A 95 1.43 17.00 21.19
CA ARG A 95 2.00 17.20 19.85
C ARG A 95 2.77 15.96 19.40
N GLU A 96 3.53 15.35 20.31
CA GLU A 96 4.22 14.09 20.07
C GLU A 96 3.23 12.96 19.75
N ALA A 97 2.21 12.76 20.59
CA ALA A 97 1.17 11.74 20.37
C ALA A 97 0.41 11.95 19.05
N TRP A 98 0.22 13.20 18.62
CA TRP A 98 -0.36 13.50 17.32
C TRP A 98 0.60 13.20 16.17
N ALA A 99 1.89 13.51 16.31
CA ALA A 99 2.91 13.18 15.31
C ALA A 99 3.03 11.66 15.10
N GLU A 100 2.94 10.86 16.16
CA GLU A 100 2.89 9.40 16.08
C GLU A 100 1.72 8.92 15.20
N LYS A 101 0.54 9.53 15.32
CA LYS A 101 -0.61 9.22 14.44
C LYS A 101 -0.33 9.57 12.98
N GLN A 102 0.34 10.69 12.71
CA GLN A 102 0.73 11.06 11.34
C GLN A 102 1.72 10.05 10.73
N ILE A 103 2.68 9.58 11.53
CA ILE A 103 3.62 8.52 11.13
C ILE A 103 2.87 7.20 10.87
N GLY A 104 1.89 6.87 11.71
CA GLY A 104 1.00 5.73 11.51
C GLY A 104 0.30 5.77 10.15
N LEU A 105 -0.30 6.92 9.78
CA LEU A 105 -0.95 7.11 8.48
C LEU A 105 0.01 6.95 7.29
N TYR A 106 1.26 7.36 7.44
CA TYR A 106 2.28 7.10 6.44
C TYR A 106 2.57 5.60 6.28
N GLY A 107 2.63 4.85 7.39
CA GLY A 107 2.72 3.39 7.36
C GLY A 107 1.53 2.71 6.67
N GLU A 108 0.31 3.22 6.91
CA GLU A 108 -0.89 2.71 6.22
C GLU A 108 -0.86 3.00 4.72
N MET A 109 -0.43 4.19 4.31
CA MET A 109 -0.25 4.54 2.90
C MET A 109 0.67 3.53 2.19
N LEU A 110 1.82 3.20 2.79
CA LEU A 110 2.76 2.22 2.25
C LEU A 110 2.12 0.82 2.18
N THR A 111 1.41 0.42 3.23
CA THR A 111 0.71 -0.86 3.29
C THR A 111 -0.34 -0.98 2.18
N LEU A 112 -1.13 0.07 1.94
CA LEU A 112 -2.11 0.12 0.85
C LEU A 112 -1.44 0.01 -0.53
N HIS A 113 -0.31 0.66 -0.72
CA HIS A 113 0.47 0.56 -1.96
C HIS A 113 1.05 -0.84 -2.18
N GLU A 114 1.66 -1.45 -1.16
CA GLU A 114 2.20 -2.82 -1.22
C GLU A 114 1.10 -3.87 -1.49
N LYS A 115 -0.12 -3.62 -0.99
CA LYS A 115 -1.30 -4.44 -1.25
C LYS A 115 -1.91 -4.22 -2.64
N GLY A 116 -1.38 -3.28 -3.42
CA GLY A 116 -1.89 -2.94 -4.76
C GLY A 116 -3.21 -2.18 -4.75
N LEU A 117 -3.61 -1.60 -3.62
CA LEU A 117 -4.84 -0.81 -3.50
C LEU A 117 -4.64 0.65 -3.90
N LEU A 118 -3.39 1.13 -3.81
CA LEU A 118 -2.96 2.42 -4.33
C LEU A 118 -1.87 2.21 -5.38
N ARG A 119 -1.78 3.13 -6.34
CA ARG A 119 -0.62 3.23 -7.24
C ARG A 119 -0.07 4.64 -7.26
N ILE A 120 1.25 4.75 -7.37
CA ILE A 120 1.93 6.03 -7.61
C ILE A 120 1.81 6.35 -9.10
N VAL A 121 1.10 7.44 -9.42
CA VAL A 121 0.90 7.94 -10.79
C VAL A 121 2.05 8.87 -11.17
N HIS A 122 2.44 9.74 -10.23
CA HIS A 122 3.54 10.67 -10.42
C HIS A 122 4.52 10.52 -9.26
N PRO A 123 5.71 9.95 -9.51
CA PRO A 123 6.75 9.90 -8.50
C PRO A 123 7.18 11.28 -8.05
N ALA A 124 7.61 11.36 -6.80
CA ALA A 124 8.22 12.56 -6.23
C ALA A 124 9.45 12.97 -7.05
N ASN A 125 9.61 14.27 -7.26
CA ASN A 125 10.71 14.84 -8.05
C ASN A 125 11.54 15.89 -7.27
N GLY A 126 11.33 15.99 -5.96
CA GLY A 126 11.95 17.00 -5.10
C GLY A 126 11.19 18.32 -5.01
N GLU A 127 10.34 18.64 -5.99
CA GLU A 127 9.44 19.81 -5.95
C GLU A 127 8.03 19.43 -5.48
N ARG A 128 7.58 18.21 -5.84
CA ARG A 128 6.29 17.64 -5.43
C ARG A 128 6.47 16.26 -4.77
N PRO A 129 5.57 15.89 -3.83
CA PRO A 129 5.51 14.53 -3.29
C PRO A 129 4.98 13.54 -4.33
N ASP A 130 4.98 12.25 -3.97
CA ASP A 130 4.31 11.22 -4.76
C ASP A 130 2.81 11.53 -4.85
N LEU A 131 2.29 11.50 -6.08
CA LEU A 131 0.85 11.57 -6.32
C LEU A 131 0.34 10.15 -6.56
N VAL A 132 -0.68 9.79 -5.80
CA VAL A 132 -1.29 8.47 -5.79
C VAL A 132 -2.75 8.54 -6.20
N GLU A 133 -3.26 7.43 -6.68
CA GLU A 133 -4.69 7.20 -6.90
C GLU A 133 -5.07 5.78 -6.47
N ALA A 134 -6.36 5.57 -6.20
CA ALA A 134 -6.90 4.25 -5.90
C ALA A 134 -6.93 3.39 -7.16
N THR A 135 -6.59 2.11 -7.01
CA THR A 135 -6.73 1.12 -8.09
C THR A 135 -8.16 0.58 -8.13
N ASP A 136 -8.52 -0.13 -9.20
CA ASP A 136 -9.80 -0.85 -9.28
C ASP A 136 -9.99 -1.80 -8.09
N ALA A 137 -8.91 -2.44 -7.63
CA ALA A 137 -8.91 -3.27 -6.42
C ALA A 137 -9.14 -2.43 -5.16
N GLY A 138 -8.52 -1.24 -5.05
CA GLY A 138 -8.79 -0.28 -3.98
C GLY A 138 -10.25 0.14 -3.93
N HIS A 139 -10.85 0.47 -5.06
CA HIS A 139 -12.28 0.78 -5.16
C HIS A 139 -13.16 -0.43 -4.77
N ALA A 140 -12.80 -1.64 -5.21
CA ALA A 140 -13.55 -2.86 -4.88
C ALA A 140 -13.57 -3.19 -3.39
N VAL A 141 -12.51 -2.86 -2.63
CA VAL A 141 -12.46 -3.05 -1.15
C VAL A 141 -13.39 -2.08 -0.40
N LEU A 142 -13.76 -0.96 -1.03
CA LEU A 142 -14.63 0.04 -0.42
C LEU A 142 -16.13 -0.21 -0.68
N ALA A 143 -16.46 -0.93 -1.77
CA ALA A 143 -17.82 -1.29 -2.17
C ALA A 143 -18.46 -2.37 -1.27
#